data_AF-A0A7M3M9K0-F1
#
_entry.id   AF-A0A7M3M9K0-F1
#
_cell.length_a   1.000
_cell.length_b   1.000
_cell.length_c   1.000
_cell.angle_alpha   90.00
_cell.angle_beta   90.00
_cell.angle_gamma   90.00
#
_symmetry.space_group_name_H-M   'P 1'
#
loop_
_entity.id
_entity.type
_entity.pdbx_description
1 polymer ?
#
loop_
_entity_poly.entity_id
_entity_poly.type
_entity_poly.pdbx_seq_one_letter_code
_entity_poly.pdbx_strand_id
1 'polypeptide(L)'
;LVQRFKEASVSQDMPTVNIHVVDAAQLPSDPVRPKTFLYLAIAAIFGLGIGLGVAFFLEYLDNPLKTHEDVKRWLAATLLGVISFPKRVESDTPGSLESVTDAKALQSEAYRSLRTSVLFSLADQEPKTLQETSTGPGQGKTLTAINLAVTMAQNGSRTVIIDCDLRRPMVHKTMGLHRQRGVSNILANPKEE
;
A
#
# COMPACT_ATOMS: atom_id res chain seq x y z
N LEU A 1 -13.13 99.75 24.56
CA LEU A 1 -11.89 99.90 23.75
C LEU A 1 -10.94 98.70 23.86
N VAL A 2 -10.67 98.17 25.07
CA VAL A 2 -9.74 97.03 25.26
C VAL A 2 -10.18 95.74 24.54
N GLN A 3 -11.48 95.48 24.42
CA GLN A 3 -12.01 94.26 23.81
C GLN A 3 -11.85 94.22 22.28
N ARG A 4 -12.04 95.36 21.59
CA ARG A 4 -11.77 95.49 20.14
C ARG A 4 -10.28 95.40 19.79
N PHE A 5 -9.40 95.84 20.70
CA PHE A 5 -7.97 95.61 20.54
C PHE A 5 -7.63 94.12 20.63
N LYS A 6 -8.25 93.38 21.56
CA LYS A 6 -8.02 91.94 21.74
C LYS A 6 -8.54 91.10 20.57
N GLU A 7 -9.68 91.46 19.98
CA GLU A 7 -10.20 90.82 18.75
C GLU A 7 -9.30 91.10 17.54
N ALA A 8 -8.78 92.32 17.41
CA ALA A 8 -7.84 92.67 16.35
C ALA A 8 -6.47 91.97 16.51
N SER A 9 -6.00 91.73 17.74
CA SER A 9 -4.77 90.97 18.00
C SER A 9 -4.90 89.48 17.63
N VAL A 10 -6.10 88.91 17.76
CA VAL A 10 -6.34 87.49 17.46
C VAL A 10 -6.49 87.23 15.95
N SER A 11 -6.89 88.23 15.16
CA SER A 11 -6.94 88.11 13.69
C SER A 11 -5.59 88.36 13.00
N GLN A 12 -4.59 88.89 13.70
CA GLN A 12 -3.25 89.15 13.14
C GLN A 12 -2.27 87.98 13.28
N ASP A 13 -2.58 87.00 14.13
CA ASP A 13 -1.71 85.86 14.44
C ASP A 13 -2.25 84.55 13.85
N MET A 14 -2.95 84.63 12.72
CA MET A 14 -3.12 83.46 11.86
C MET A 14 -1.84 83.34 11.04
N PRO A 15 -0.93 82.38 11.35
CA PRO A 15 0.22 82.13 10.51
C PRO A 15 -0.32 81.84 9.11
N THR A 16 0.05 82.67 8.14
CA THR A 16 -0.12 82.33 6.73
C THR A 16 0.67 81.05 6.51
N VAL A 17 0.00 79.91 6.62
CA VAL A 17 0.62 78.62 6.31
C VAL A 17 0.90 78.66 4.82
N ASN A 18 2.13 79.00 4.48
CA ASN A 18 2.63 78.99 3.12
C ASN A 18 2.85 77.52 2.75
N ILE A 19 1.79 76.87 2.30
CA ILE A 19 1.83 75.46 1.89
C ILE A 19 2.43 75.44 0.48
N HIS A 20 3.74 75.26 0.41
CA HIS A 20 4.40 74.97 -0.85
C HIS A 20 4.54 73.46 -0.97
N VAL A 21 4.04 72.88 -2.06
CA VAL A 21 4.33 71.48 -2.37
C VAL A 21 5.83 71.40 -2.65
N VAL A 22 6.57 70.77 -1.73
CA VAL A 22 8.04 70.65 -1.81
C VAL A 22 8.45 69.57 -2.81
N ASP A 23 7.69 68.47 -2.85
CA ASP A 23 7.92 67.37 -3.78
C ASP A 23 6.60 66.65 -4.12
N ALA A 24 6.42 66.29 -5.39
CA ALA A 24 5.26 65.55 -5.84
C ALA A 24 5.53 64.05 -5.70
N ALA A 25 4.56 63.29 -5.20
CA ALA A 25 4.73 61.84 -5.02
C ALA A 25 5.05 61.18 -6.37
N GLN A 26 6.22 60.53 -6.45
CA GLN A 26 6.60 59.77 -7.64
C GLN A 26 5.79 58.47 -7.69
N LEU A 27 5.13 58.21 -8.82
CA LEU A 27 4.44 56.94 -9.03
C LEU A 27 5.48 55.81 -9.04
N PRO A 28 5.35 54.79 -8.18
CA PRO A 28 6.26 53.66 -8.21
C PRO A 28 6.08 52.92 -9.53
N SER A 29 7.17 52.74 -10.26
CA SER A 29 7.21 51.99 -11.53
C SER A 29 7.01 50.49 -11.33
N ASP A 30 7.34 49.98 -10.15
CA ASP A 30 7.16 48.58 -9.77
C ASP A 30 6.25 48.44 -8.54
N PRO A 31 5.53 47.33 -8.41
CA PRO A 31 4.70 47.06 -7.25
C PRO A 31 5.55 47.01 -5.97
N VAL A 32 5.31 47.94 -5.04
CA VAL A 32 5.98 47.96 -3.72
C VAL A 32 5.62 46.72 -2.89
N ARG A 33 4.38 46.24 -3.03
CA ARG A 33 3.84 45.00 -2.43
C ARG A 33 2.74 44.43 -3.35
N PRO A 34 2.53 43.10 -3.39
CA PRO A 34 3.33 42.04 -2.78
C PRO A 34 4.53 41.61 -3.63
N LYS A 35 5.61 41.14 -2.99
CA LYS A 35 6.76 40.51 -3.66
C LYS A 35 6.38 39.08 -4.09
N THR A 36 5.66 38.97 -5.20
CA THR A 36 5.05 37.71 -5.67
C THR A 36 6.05 36.56 -5.79
N PHE A 37 7.23 36.80 -6.35
CA PHE A 37 8.28 35.78 -6.45
C PHE A 37 8.73 35.25 -5.08
N LEU A 38 8.87 36.12 -4.07
CA LEU A 38 9.26 35.72 -2.72
C LEU A 38 8.19 34.84 -2.08
N TYR A 39 6.92 35.23 -2.17
CA TYR A 39 5.83 34.42 -1.63
C TYR A 39 5.65 33.10 -2.37
N LEU A 40 5.86 33.10 -3.69
CA LEU A 40 5.84 31.88 -4.50
C LEU A 40 6.98 30.94 -4.10
N ALA A 41 8.19 31.46 -3.91
CA ALA A 41 9.34 30.67 -3.47
C ALA A 41 9.14 30.09 -2.07
N ILE A 42 8.61 30.88 -1.13
CA ILE A 42 8.26 30.42 0.22
C ILE A 42 7.18 29.33 0.14
N ALA A 43 6.09 29.57 -0.60
CA ALA A 43 5.01 28.60 -0.76
C ALA A 43 5.50 27.29 -1.41
N ALA A 44 6.41 27.35 -2.38
CA ALA A 44 6.99 26.18 -3.01
C ALA A 44 7.82 25.34 -2.03
N ILE A 45 8.68 26.00 -1.22
CA ILE A 45 9.50 25.31 -0.21
C ILE A 45 8.62 24.66 0.85
N PHE A 46 7.63 25.39 1.37
CA PHE A 46 6.69 24.86 2.37
C PHE A 46 5.82 23.74 1.82
N GLY A 47 5.29 23.89 0.60
CA GLY A 47 4.48 22.88 -0.06
C GLY A 47 5.25 21.59 -0.31
N LEU A 48 6.51 21.69 -0.76
CA LEU A 48 7.39 20.53 -0.94
C LEU A 48 7.69 19.87 0.42
N GLY A 49 8.01 20.64 1.45
CA GLY A 49 8.29 20.13 2.79
C GLY A 49 7.10 19.38 3.39
N ILE A 50 5.89 19.96 3.30
CA ILE A 50 4.66 19.31 3.75
C ILE A 50 4.36 18.07 2.89
N GLY A 51 4.50 18.16 1.57
CA GLY A 51 4.27 17.03 0.67
C GLY A 51 5.17 15.84 0.97
N LEU A 52 6.48 16.07 1.17
CA LEU A 52 7.41 15.03 1.61
C LEU A 52 7.04 14.48 2.98
N GLY A 53 6.73 15.36 3.94
CA GLY A 53 6.32 14.96 5.28
C GLY A 53 5.09 14.06 5.27
N VAL A 54 4.07 14.41 4.49
CA VAL A 54 2.85 13.60 4.33
C VAL A 54 3.16 12.28 3.63
N ALA A 55 4.01 12.26 2.60
CA ALA A 55 4.40 11.02 1.93
C ALA A 55 5.07 10.03 2.90
N PHE A 56 6.05 10.50 3.68
CA PHE A 56 6.70 9.68 4.70
C PHE A 56 5.76 9.29 5.84
N PHE A 57 4.84 10.18 6.23
CA PHE A 57 3.86 9.87 7.26
C PHE A 57 2.87 8.79 6.82
N LEU A 58 2.40 8.84 5.57
CA LEU A 58 1.56 7.79 5.00
C LEU A 58 2.32 6.46 4.90
N GLU A 59 3.59 6.49 4.47
CA GLU A 59 4.42 5.28 4.44
C GLU A 59 4.74 4.74 5.84
N TYR A 60 4.78 5.61 6.87
CA TYR A 60 4.92 5.19 8.26
C TYR A 60 3.64 4.54 8.82
N LEU A 61 2.46 4.98 8.36
CA LEU A 61 1.18 4.35 8.71
C LEU A 61 1.00 2.99 8.03
N ASP A 62 1.64 2.79 6.86
CA ASP A 62 1.71 1.48 6.23
C ASP A 62 2.70 0.58 6.98
N ASN A 63 2.19 -0.45 7.65
CA ASN A 63 2.99 -1.49 8.30
C ASN A 63 3.01 -2.78 7.46
N PRO A 64 3.87 -2.90 6.44
CA PRO A 64 4.10 -4.17 5.79
C PRO A 64 4.87 -5.11 6.73
N LEU A 65 4.39 -6.35 6.86
CA LEU A 65 5.17 -7.44 7.47
C LEU A 65 6.38 -7.71 6.56
N LYS A 66 7.54 -7.18 6.92
CA LYS A 66 8.77 -7.25 6.10
C LYS A 66 9.71 -8.32 6.59
N THR A 67 9.66 -8.67 7.88
CA THR A 67 10.64 -9.56 8.49
C THR A 67 10.01 -10.76 9.18
N HIS A 68 10.80 -11.82 9.31
CA HIS A 68 10.42 -13.03 10.03
C HIS A 68 10.07 -12.75 11.51
N GLU A 69 10.71 -11.75 12.11
CA GLU A 69 10.45 -11.31 13.49
C GLU A 69 9.08 -10.64 13.63
N ASP A 70 8.65 -9.89 12.61
CA ASP A 70 7.32 -9.25 12.62
C ASP A 70 6.21 -10.31 12.67
N VAL A 71 6.34 -11.41 11.93
CA VAL A 71 5.34 -12.49 11.93
C VAL A 71 5.18 -13.08 13.32
N LYS A 72 6.30 -13.42 13.98
CA LYS A 72 6.26 -14.04 15.31
C LYS A 72 5.73 -13.08 16.38
N ARG A 73 6.13 -11.81 16.31
CA ARG A 73 5.76 -10.78 17.29
C ARG A 73 4.29 -10.35 17.21
N TRP A 74 3.75 -10.26 16.00
CA TRP A 74 2.40 -9.71 15.78
C TRP A 74 1.31 -10.78 15.64
N LEU A 75 1.62 -11.95 15.07
CA LEU A 75 0.61 -12.98 14.76
C LEU A 75 0.62 -14.17 15.74
N ALA A 76 1.58 -14.23 16.66
CA ALA A 76 1.81 -15.39 17.55
C ALA A 76 1.82 -16.74 16.79
N ALA A 77 2.20 -16.70 15.51
CA ALA A 77 2.17 -17.84 14.60
C ALA A 77 3.60 -18.24 14.22
N THR A 78 3.80 -19.53 14.01
CA THR A 78 5.06 -20.06 13.50
C THR A 78 5.15 -19.77 12.00
N LEU A 79 6.27 -19.20 11.58
CA LEU A 79 6.57 -19.08 10.17
C LEU A 79 6.95 -20.45 9.60
N LEU A 80 6.11 -20.97 8.70
CA LEU A 80 6.34 -22.28 8.07
C LEU A 80 7.27 -22.23 6.86
N GLY A 81 7.33 -21.10 6.15
CA GLY A 81 8.21 -20.93 5.00
C GLY A 81 8.04 -19.57 4.33
N VAL A 82 9.02 -19.21 3.49
CA VAL A 82 8.97 -18.01 2.65
C VAL A 82 9.11 -18.42 1.20
N ILE A 83 8.13 -18.03 0.39
CA ILE A 83 8.10 -18.33 -1.05
C ILE A 83 8.29 -17.01 -1.79
N SER A 84 9.39 -16.91 -2.53
CA SER A 84 9.66 -15.78 -3.40
C SER A 84 9.05 -16.02 -4.78
N PHE A 85 8.01 -15.24 -5.11
CA PHE A 85 7.47 -15.22 -6.46
C PHE A 85 8.29 -14.24 -7.30
N PRO A 86 8.90 -14.66 -8.43
CA PRO A 86 9.42 -13.70 -9.37
C PRO A 86 8.26 -12.80 -9.83
N LYS A 87 8.50 -11.49 -9.93
CA LYS A 87 7.52 -10.59 -10.55
C LYS A 87 7.16 -11.18 -11.91
N ARG A 88 5.86 -11.39 -12.14
CA ARG A 88 5.32 -11.95 -13.38
C ARG A 88 5.95 -11.22 -14.56
N VAL A 89 6.93 -11.85 -15.20
CA VAL A 89 7.36 -11.45 -16.54
C VAL A 89 6.17 -11.79 -17.43
N GLU A 90 5.74 -10.85 -18.26
CA GLU A 90 4.68 -11.04 -19.26
C GLU A 90 5.13 -12.02 -20.35
N SER A 91 5.40 -13.26 -19.97
CA SER A 91 5.53 -14.38 -20.90
C SER A 91 4.20 -15.11 -20.95
N ASP A 92 3.72 -15.33 -22.15
CA ASP A 92 2.40 -15.85 -22.55
C ASP A 92 2.13 -17.32 -22.15
N THR A 93 2.93 -17.87 -21.22
CA THR A 93 2.85 -19.26 -20.73
C THR A 93 2.29 -19.31 -19.31
N PRO A 94 1.46 -20.31 -18.96
CA PRO A 94 1.00 -20.56 -17.59
C PRO A 94 2.15 -21.08 -16.67
N GLY A 95 3.23 -20.30 -16.53
CA GLY A 95 4.51 -20.74 -15.99
C GLY A 95 4.60 -20.87 -14.45
N SER A 96 3.50 -20.85 -13.71
CA SER A 96 3.54 -20.92 -12.23
C SER A 96 3.46 -22.34 -11.67
N LEU A 97 2.89 -23.29 -12.41
CA LEU A 97 2.93 -24.71 -12.03
C LEU A 97 4.20 -25.40 -12.55
N GLU A 98 4.63 -25.04 -13.76
CA GLU A 98 5.78 -25.64 -14.45
C GLU A 98 7.05 -25.53 -13.60
N SER A 99 7.23 -24.40 -12.90
CA SER A 99 8.37 -24.18 -12.02
C SER A 99 8.39 -25.03 -10.76
N VAL A 100 7.28 -25.63 -10.33
CA VAL A 100 7.25 -26.57 -9.17
C VAL A 100 7.32 -28.02 -9.63
N THR A 101 6.91 -28.30 -10.86
CA THR A 101 7.17 -29.60 -11.50
C THR A 101 8.62 -29.79 -11.91
N ASP A 102 9.36 -28.71 -12.19
CA ASP A 102 10.79 -28.77 -12.42
C ASP A 102 11.54 -28.93 -11.10
N ALA A 103 12.18 -30.10 -10.93
CA ALA A 103 12.90 -30.45 -9.72
C ALA A 103 14.08 -29.51 -9.38
N LYS A 104 14.59 -28.74 -10.37
CA LYS A 104 15.77 -27.86 -10.24
C LYS A 104 15.44 -26.39 -10.01
N ALA A 105 14.17 -26.00 -10.08
CA ALA A 105 13.78 -24.62 -9.87
C ALA A 105 13.86 -24.22 -8.39
N LEU A 106 14.28 -22.99 -8.12
CA LEU A 106 14.42 -22.42 -6.76
C LEU A 106 13.10 -22.48 -5.98
N GLN A 107 11.96 -22.35 -6.68
CA GLN A 107 10.63 -22.40 -6.10
C GLN A 107 10.30 -23.81 -5.59
N SER A 108 10.72 -24.87 -6.30
CA SER A 108 10.51 -26.25 -5.88
C SER A 108 11.13 -26.55 -4.52
N GLU A 109 12.34 -26.03 -4.28
CA GLU A 109 13.02 -26.23 -2.99
C GLU A 109 12.33 -25.48 -1.85
N ALA A 110 11.82 -24.27 -2.11
CA ALA A 110 11.01 -23.53 -1.14
C ALA A 110 9.74 -24.31 -0.76
N TYR A 111 9.05 -24.93 -1.72
CA TYR A 111 7.87 -25.77 -1.43
C TYR A 111 8.22 -27.09 -0.75
N ARG A 112 9.39 -27.70 -1.03
CA ARG A 112 9.88 -28.87 -0.28
C ARG A 112 10.19 -28.52 1.17
N SER A 113 10.80 -27.36 1.41
CA SER A 113 11.03 -26.85 2.76
C SER A 113 9.70 -26.58 3.48
N LEU A 114 8.75 -25.90 2.82
CA LEU A 114 7.41 -25.66 3.37
C LEU A 114 6.69 -26.97 3.74
N ARG A 115 6.74 -27.98 2.85
CA ARG A 115 6.17 -29.31 3.12
C ARG A 115 6.73 -29.90 4.40
N THR A 116 8.05 -29.90 4.56
CA THR A 116 8.71 -30.43 5.75
C THR A 116 8.26 -29.67 7.00
N SER A 117 8.23 -28.33 6.95
CA SER A 117 7.72 -27.51 8.06
C SER A 117 6.27 -27.81 8.41
N VAL A 118 5.40 -28.06 7.42
CA VAL A 118 4.00 -28.45 7.63
C VAL A 118 3.90 -29.82 8.31
N LEU A 119 4.64 -30.82 7.82
CA LEU A 119 4.63 -32.17 8.40
C LEU A 119 5.12 -32.19 9.85
N PHE A 120 6.09 -31.34 10.19
CA PHE A 120 6.62 -31.19 11.55
C PHE A 120 5.95 -30.08 12.37
N SER A 121 4.91 -29.43 11.85
CA SER A 121 4.22 -28.34 12.57
C SER A 121 3.48 -28.81 13.82
N LEU A 122 3.11 -30.09 13.85
CA LEU A 122 2.46 -30.76 14.97
C LEU A 122 3.41 -31.83 15.50
N ALA A 123 3.80 -31.72 16.77
CA ALA A 123 4.82 -32.57 17.38
C ALA A 123 4.45 -34.07 17.40
N ASP A 124 3.16 -34.38 17.48
CA ASP A 124 2.69 -35.75 17.73
C ASP A 124 2.05 -36.44 16.51
N GLN A 125 1.56 -35.69 15.51
CA GLN A 125 0.83 -36.26 14.37
C GLN A 125 0.97 -35.40 13.12
N GLU A 126 1.23 -36.05 11.97
CA GLU A 126 1.20 -35.37 10.68
C GLU A 126 -0.20 -34.81 10.36
N PRO A 127 -0.32 -33.54 9.96
CA PRO A 127 -1.62 -32.95 9.62
C PRO A 127 -2.23 -33.61 8.38
N LYS A 128 -3.44 -34.17 8.55
CA LYS A 128 -4.20 -34.82 7.45
C LYS A 128 -5.06 -33.86 6.63
N THR A 129 -5.39 -32.71 7.21
CA THR A 129 -6.22 -31.67 6.58
C THR A 129 -5.53 -30.33 6.80
N LEU A 130 -5.31 -29.59 5.72
CA LEU A 130 -4.71 -28.26 5.74
C LEU A 130 -5.64 -27.28 5.04
N GLN A 131 -5.85 -26.12 5.67
CA GLN A 131 -6.60 -25.02 5.10
C GLN A 131 -5.65 -23.86 4.80
N GLU A 132 -5.61 -23.43 3.55
CA GLU A 132 -4.85 -22.28 3.09
C GLU A 132 -5.76 -21.04 2.99
N THR A 133 -5.36 -19.93 3.63
CA THR A 133 -6.12 -18.68 3.64
C THR A 133 -5.18 -17.47 3.65
N SER A 134 -5.70 -16.29 3.33
CA SER A 134 -4.93 -15.04 3.23
C SER A 134 -5.75 -13.84 3.68
N THR A 135 -5.08 -12.74 4.07
CA THR A 135 -5.77 -11.53 4.58
C THR A 135 -6.40 -10.70 3.47
N GLY A 136 -5.94 -10.86 2.23
CA GLY A 136 -6.46 -10.15 1.08
C GLY A 136 -6.41 -10.95 -0.23
N PRO A 137 -7.12 -10.49 -1.26
CA PRO A 137 -7.06 -11.07 -2.60
C PRO A 137 -5.66 -10.90 -3.21
N GLY A 138 -5.22 -11.86 -4.03
CA GLY A 138 -3.96 -11.76 -4.76
C GLY A 138 -2.69 -12.16 -3.99
N GLN A 139 -2.79 -12.57 -2.72
CA GLN A 139 -1.64 -12.97 -1.89
C GLN A 139 -1.10 -14.38 -2.17
N GLY A 140 -1.41 -14.98 -3.33
CA GLY A 140 -0.85 -16.28 -3.72
C GLY A 140 -1.48 -17.52 -3.07
N LYS A 141 -2.56 -17.41 -2.27
CA LYS A 141 -3.21 -18.54 -1.57
C LYS A 141 -3.45 -19.78 -2.45
N THR A 142 -4.05 -19.59 -3.63
CA THR A 142 -4.37 -20.68 -4.56
C THR A 142 -3.11 -21.30 -5.14
N LEU A 143 -2.11 -20.49 -5.45
CA LEU A 143 -0.86 -20.96 -6.02
C LEU A 143 -0.07 -21.78 -4.99
N THR A 144 0.01 -21.29 -3.75
CA THR A 144 0.63 -22.00 -2.64
C THR A 144 -0.07 -23.31 -2.35
N ALA A 145 -1.41 -23.32 -2.26
CA ALA A 145 -2.18 -24.54 -2.03
C ALA A 145 -1.93 -25.60 -3.10
N ILE A 146 -1.92 -25.20 -4.38
CA ILE A 146 -1.67 -26.12 -5.50
C ILE A 146 -0.24 -26.67 -5.45
N ASN A 147 0.75 -25.80 -5.33
CA ASN A 147 2.15 -26.22 -5.35
C ASN A 147 2.50 -27.09 -4.15
N LEU A 148 1.99 -26.76 -2.97
CA LEU A 148 2.13 -27.61 -1.79
C LEU A 148 1.47 -28.98 -2.02
N ALA A 149 0.27 -29.03 -2.60
CA ALA A 149 -0.40 -30.29 -2.93
C ALA A 149 0.41 -31.13 -3.94
N VAL A 150 1.00 -30.50 -4.96
CA VAL A 150 1.89 -31.15 -5.93
C VAL A 150 3.13 -31.70 -5.22
N THR A 151 3.78 -30.92 -4.35
CA THR A 151 4.98 -31.35 -3.61
C THR A 151 4.69 -32.46 -2.60
N MET A 152 3.50 -32.49 -2.00
CA MET A 152 3.02 -33.62 -1.20
C MET A 152 2.84 -34.87 -2.06
N ALA A 153 2.15 -34.74 -3.21
CA ALA A 153 1.88 -35.85 -4.12
C ALA A 153 3.16 -36.45 -4.74
N GLN A 154 4.13 -35.62 -5.13
CA GLN A 154 5.43 -36.06 -5.64
C GLN A 154 6.22 -36.92 -4.64
N ASN A 155 5.93 -36.80 -3.35
CA ASN A 155 6.56 -37.61 -2.30
C ASN A 155 5.81 -38.92 -2.00
N GLY A 156 4.77 -39.24 -2.78
CA GLY A 156 3.94 -40.44 -2.60
C GLY A 156 2.70 -40.24 -1.73
N SER A 157 2.47 -39.05 -1.17
CA SER A 157 1.27 -38.78 -0.37
C SER A 157 0.01 -38.73 -1.26
N ARG A 158 -1.03 -39.50 -0.89
CA ARG A 158 -2.35 -39.39 -1.52
C ARG A 158 -2.98 -38.04 -1.16
N THR A 159 -2.87 -37.09 -2.07
CA THR A 159 -3.24 -35.69 -1.83
C THR A 159 -4.46 -35.30 -2.64
N VAL A 160 -5.44 -34.66 -2.00
CA VAL A 160 -6.60 -34.06 -2.66
C VAL A 160 -6.60 -32.56 -2.39
N ILE A 161 -6.84 -31.77 -3.43
CA ILE A 161 -7.05 -30.33 -3.30
C ILE A 161 -8.53 -30.02 -3.50
N ILE A 162 -9.10 -29.24 -2.59
CA ILE A 162 -10.52 -28.85 -2.61
C ILE A 162 -10.57 -27.32 -2.71
N ASP A 163 -11.13 -26.82 -3.82
CA ASP A 163 -11.32 -25.37 -4.00
C ASP A 163 -12.59 -24.90 -3.26
N CYS A 164 -12.38 -24.36 -2.05
CA CYS A 164 -13.45 -23.80 -1.23
C CYS A 164 -13.72 -22.31 -1.52
N ASP A 165 -13.03 -21.67 -2.47
CA ASP A 165 -13.32 -20.30 -2.90
C ASP A 165 -14.43 -20.31 -3.96
N LEU A 166 -15.69 -20.39 -3.50
CA LEU A 166 -16.85 -20.45 -4.39
C LEU A 166 -17.11 -19.14 -5.15
N ARG A 167 -16.52 -18.02 -4.71
CA ARG A 167 -16.72 -16.70 -5.34
C ARG A 167 -15.80 -16.50 -6.54
N ARG A 168 -14.53 -16.90 -6.42
CA ARG A 168 -13.55 -16.83 -7.50
C ARG A 168 -12.73 -18.12 -7.56
N PRO A 169 -13.34 -19.25 -7.97
CA PRO A 169 -12.64 -20.54 -8.04
C PRO A 169 -11.57 -20.47 -9.12
N MET A 170 -10.35 -20.82 -8.75
CA MET A 170 -9.17 -20.70 -9.62
C MET A 170 -8.42 -22.01 -9.79
N VAL A 171 -8.63 -23.01 -8.92
CA VAL A 171 -7.85 -24.26 -8.97
C VAL A 171 -8.02 -24.98 -10.31
N HIS A 172 -9.25 -25.15 -10.78
CA HIS A 172 -9.52 -25.81 -12.06
C HIS A 172 -8.85 -25.11 -13.26
N LYS A 173 -8.82 -23.77 -13.27
CA LYS A 173 -8.16 -23.01 -14.34
C LYS A 173 -6.65 -23.20 -14.31
N THR A 174 -6.06 -23.07 -13.13
CA THR A 174 -4.61 -23.19 -12.93
C THR A 174 -4.12 -24.61 -13.23
N MET A 175 -4.96 -25.63 -13.02
CA MET A 175 -4.68 -27.03 -13.32
C MET A 175 -5.11 -27.48 -14.73
N GLY A 176 -5.70 -26.60 -15.55
CA GLY A 176 -6.19 -26.97 -16.90
C GLY A 176 -7.37 -27.95 -16.91
N LEU A 177 -8.17 -27.99 -15.83
CA LEU A 177 -9.30 -28.91 -15.68
C LEU A 177 -10.63 -28.28 -16.12
N HIS A 178 -11.47 -29.07 -16.78
CA HIS A 178 -12.84 -28.66 -17.12
C HIS A 178 -13.73 -28.64 -15.88
N ARG A 179 -14.56 -27.59 -15.75
CA ARG A 179 -15.50 -27.43 -14.65
C ARG A 179 -16.85 -28.07 -15.01
N GLN A 180 -17.04 -29.34 -14.64
CA GLN A 180 -18.31 -30.05 -14.85
C GLN A 180 -19.12 -30.21 -13.55
N ARG A 181 -18.49 -30.77 -12.50
CA ARG A 181 -19.09 -30.97 -11.17
C ARG A 181 -18.07 -30.60 -10.11
N GLY A 182 -18.48 -29.90 -9.06
CA GLY A 182 -17.56 -29.43 -8.01
C GLY A 182 -18.21 -29.33 -6.64
N VAL A 183 -17.49 -28.71 -5.70
CA VAL A 183 -17.88 -28.59 -4.28
C VAL A 183 -19.29 -28.02 -4.12
N SER A 184 -19.62 -26.96 -4.87
CA SER A 184 -20.96 -26.35 -4.83
C SER A 184 -22.08 -27.32 -5.21
N ASN A 185 -21.86 -28.19 -6.20
CA ASN A 185 -22.86 -29.17 -6.63
C ASN A 185 -23.06 -30.25 -5.55
N ILE A 186 -21.96 -30.74 -4.98
CA ILE A 186 -21.98 -31.79 -3.94
C ILE A 186 -22.66 -31.27 -2.67
N LEU A 187 -22.39 -30.03 -2.27
CA LEU A 187 -23.01 -29.44 -1.10
C LEU A 187 -24.50 -29.12 -1.30
N ALA A 188 -24.91 -28.76 -2.53
CA ALA A 188 -26.31 -28.48 -2.85
C ALA A 188 -27.15 -29.76 -3.02
N ASN A 189 -26.57 -30.82 -3.58
CA ASN A 189 -27.22 -32.13 -3.78
C ASN A 189 -26.27 -33.27 -3.32
N PRO A 190 -26.23 -33.60 -2.02
CA PRO A 190 -25.31 -34.61 -1.50
C PRO A 190 -25.66 -36.06 -1.88
N LYS A 191 -26.80 -36.31 -2.54
CA LYS A 191 -27.38 -37.65 -2.75
C LYS A 191 -27.47 -38.12 -4.21
N GLU A 192 -26.93 -37.38 -5.16
CA GLU A 192 -26.81 -37.88 -6.54
C GLU A 192 -25.49 -38.64 -6.68
N GLU A 193 -25.54 -39.97 -6.52
CA GLU A 193 -24.48 -40.88 -6.98
C GLU A 193 -24.40 -40.88 -8.51
#